data_AF-A0A1Q7ZLI6-F1
#
_entry.id   AF-A0A1Q7ZLI6-F1
#
_cell.length_a   1.000
_cell.length_b   1.000
_cell.length_c   1.000
_cell.angle_alpha   90.00
_cell.angle_beta   90.00
_cell.angle_gamma   90.00
#
_symmetry.space_group_name_H-M   'P 1'
#
loop_
_entity.id
_entity.type
_entity.pdbx_description
1 polymer ?
#
loop_
_entity_poly.entity_id
_entity_poly.type
_entity_poly.pdbx_seq_one_letter_code
_entity_poly.pdbx_strand_id
1 'polypeptide(L)'
;MVDFAAPSLGTGLISILIGFLVVFIIYLLIIGFVLWLAGEIVVGRRVTFVEALGIAAVGTFLVGASIAFLPGWIGLLVGLLVFLLLVKHYFKTGWLGAIGVSIMAIVVGIVLIFILGALALGALFVLPKIPGL
;
A
#
# COMPACT_ATOMS: atom_id res chain seq x y z
N MET A 1 10.49 0.27 -43.70
CA MET A 1 10.87 -0.95 -42.96
C MET A 1 10.97 -0.48 -41.51
N VAL A 2 9.93 -0.71 -40.71
CA VAL A 2 9.95 -0.33 -39.28
C VAL A 2 10.82 -1.38 -38.60
N ASP A 3 12.03 -0.99 -38.20
CA ASP A 3 12.86 -1.83 -37.34
C ASP A 3 12.13 -1.97 -36.01
N PHE A 4 11.42 -3.08 -35.85
CA PHE A 4 10.96 -3.56 -34.55
C PHE A 4 12.21 -3.92 -33.75
N ALA A 5 12.80 -2.92 -33.10
CA ALA A 5 13.82 -3.11 -32.10
C ALA A 5 13.21 -3.92 -30.97
N ALA A 6 13.34 -5.25 -31.03
CA ALA A 6 13.07 -6.12 -29.90
C ALA A 6 13.87 -5.56 -28.71
N PRO A 7 13.24 -5.26 -27.57
CA PRO A 7 13.97 -4.82 -26.39
C PRO A 7 15.05 -5.87 -26.11
N SER A 8 16.32 -5.45 -26.10
CA SER A 8 17.40 -6.35 -25.74
C SER A 8 17.11 -6.92 -24.35
N LEU A 9 17.44 -8.19 -24.08
CA LEU A 9 17.19 -8.81 -22.77
C LEU A 9 17.67 -7.91 -21.60
N GLY A 10 18.75 -7.15 -21.80
CA GLY A 10 19.24 -6.15 -20.85
C GLY A 10 18.31 -4.95 -20.64
N THR A 11 17.78 -4.33 -21.69
CA THR A 11 16.84 -3.20 -21.57
C THR A 11 15.44 -3.64 -21.11
N GLY A 12 15.01 -4.83 -21.51
CA GLY A 12 13.78 -5.46 -21.02
C GLY A 12 13.81 -5.68 -19.50
N LEU A 13 14.86 -6.31 -18.96
CA LEU A 13 14.96 -6.56 -17.52
C LEU A 13 15.07 -5.27 -16.70
N ILE A 14 15.86 -4.29 -17.16
CA ILE A 14 16.00 -2.99 -16.48
C ILE A 14 14.66 -2.25 -16.43
N SER A 15 13.91 -2.22 -17.53
CA SER A 15 12.60 -1.56 -17.58
C SER A 15 11.58 -2.23 -16.65
N ILE A 16 11.60 -3.57 -16.53
CA ILE A 16 10.75 -4.31 -15.58
C ILE A 16 11.11 -3.95 -14.13
N LEU A 17 12.40 -3.90 -13.78
CA LEU A 17 12.83 -3.56 -12.42
C LEU A 17 12.47 -2.11 -12.05
N ILE A 18 12.62 -1.17 -12.99
CA ILE A 18 12.20 0.22 -12.79
C ILE A 18 10.68 0.29 -12.63
N GLY A 19 9.92 -0.38 -13.49
CA GLY A 19 8.46 -0.44 -13.38
C GLY A 19 7.99 -1.00 -12.05
N PHE A 20 8.59 -2.11 -11.59
CA PHE A 20 8.33 -2.70 -10.29
C PHE A 20 8.64 -1.71 -9.15
N LEU A 21 9.79 -1.05 -9.19
CA LEU A 21 10.19 -0.08 -8.16
C LEU A 21 9.22 1.10 -8.09
N VAL A 22 8.80 1.62 -9.25
CA VAL A 22 7.82 2.73 -9.32
C VAL A 22 6.49 2.31 -8.72
N VAL A 23 5.96 1.15 -9.11
CA VAL A 23 4.69 0.63 -8.57
C VAL A 23 4.81 0.38 -7.07
N PHE A 24 5.95 -0.16 -6.61
CA PHE A 24 6.22 -0.40 -5.20
C PHE A 24 6.25 0.89 -4.39
N ILE A 25 6.92 1.94 -4.88
CA ILE A 25 6.94 3.25 -4.22
C ILE A 25 5.54 3.86 -4.17
N ILE A 26 4.78 3.81 -5.27
CA ILE A 26 3.40 4.29 -5.32
C ILE A 26 2.55 3.53 -4.28
N TYR A 27 2.69 2.21 -4.21
CA TYR A 27 2.01 1.38 -3.22
C TYR A 27 2.37 1.81 -1.79
N LEU A 28 3.65 2.00 -1.47
CA LEU A 28 4.08 2.46 -0.15
C LEU A 28 3.51 3.83 0.21
N LEU A 29 3.44 4.76 -0.75
CA LEU A 29 2.86 6.09 -0.54
C LEU A 29 1.35 6.00 -0.28
N ILE A 30 0.62 5.17 -1.04
CA ILE A 30 -0.82 4.98 -0.85
C ILE A 30 -1.10 4.37 0.53
N ILE A 31 -0.43 3.28 0.88
CA ILE A 31 -0.62 2.62 2.18
C ILE A 31 -0.15 3.52 3.33
N GLY A 32 0.98 4.20 3.17
CA GLY A 32 1.47 5.18 4.13
C GLY A 32 0.47 6.30 4.38
N PHE A 33 -0.17 6.81 3.32
CA PHE A 33 -1.22 7.83 3.44
C PHE A 33 -2.47 7.31 4.14
N VAL A 34 -2.93 6.10 3.81
CA VAL A 34 -4.06 5.44 4.49
C VAL A 34 -3.79 5.28 5.99
N LEU A 35 -2.60 4.77 6.33
CA LEU A 35 -2.19 4.54 7.72
C LEU A 35 -1.99 5.85 8.48
N TRP A 36 -1.45 6.87 7.83
CA TRP A 36 -1.28 8.20 8.41
C TRP A 36 -2.64 8.81 8.76
N LEU A 37 -3.59 8.81 7.81
CA LEU A 37 -4.92 9.36 8.03
C LEU A 37 -5.70 8.58 9.09
N ALA A 38 -5.62 7.24 9.06
CA ALA A 38 -6.21 6.40 10.09
C ALA A 38 -5.59 6.63 11.47
N GLY A 39 -4.26 6.78 11.52
CA GLY A 39 -3.50 7.15 12.71
C GLY A 39 -3.93 8.49 13.29
N GLU A 40 -4.00 9.52 12.45
CA GLU A 40 -4.37 10.86 12.87
C GLU A 40 -5.81 10.94 13.38
N ILE A 41 -6.74 10.20 12.79
CA ILE A 41 -8.15 10.18 13.25
C ILE A 41 -8.29 9.46 14.60
N VAL A 42 -7.58 8.36 14.82
CA VAL A 42 -7.73 7.53 16.03
C VAL A 42 -6.89 8.03 17.20
N VAL A 43 -5.66 8.46 16.92
CA VAL A 43 -4.65 8.82 17.94
C VAL A 43 -4.57 10.34 18.12
N GLY A 44 -5.00 11.10 17.12
CA GLY A 44 -4.85 12.56 17.05
C GLY A 44 -3.50 13.00 16.50
N ARG A 45 -3.16 14.27 16.74
CA ARG A 45 -2.01 15.03 16.19
C ARG A 45 -0.60 14.53 16.53
N ARG A 46 -0.45 13.31 17.07
CA ARG A 46 0.85 12.72 17.45
C ARG A 46 1.46 11.86 16.34
N VAL A 47 0.74 11.64 15.24
CA VAL A 47 1.13 10.70 14.18
C VAL A 47 1.80 11.44 13.03
N THR A 48 3.03 11.05 12.70
CA THR A 48 3.75 11.62 11.54
C THR A 48 3.61 10.73 10.29
N PHE A 49 3.62 11.35 9.11
CA PHE A 49 3.58 10.63 7.83
C PHE A 49 4.78 9.70 7.66
N VAL A 50 5.95 10.08 8.19
CA VAL A 50 7.17 9.26 8.14
C VAL A 50 7.02 7.99 8.98
N GLU A 51 6.39 8.08 10.17
CA GLU A 51 6.08 6.89 10.98
C GLU A 51 5.12 5.96 10.24
N ALA A 52 4.08 6.52 9.59
CA ALA A 52 3.12 5.74 8.81
C ALA A 52 3.75 5.07 7.58
N LEU A 53 4.66 5.76 6.89
CA LEU A 53 5.43 5.22 5.77
C LEU A 53 6.38 4.11 6.24
N GLY A 54 6.98 4.27 7.43
CA GLY A 54 7.78 3.24 8.09
C GLY A 54 6.95 1.99 8.35
N ILE A 55 5.72 2.13 8.87
CA ILE A 55 4.79 1.00 9.05
C ILE A 55 4.43 0.38 7.70
N ALA A 56 4.16 1.17 6.67
CA ALA A 56 3.83 0.64 5.33
C ALA A 56 4.98 -0.18 4.73
N ALA A 57 6.21 0.34 4.80
CA ALA A 57 7.38 -0.33 4.28
C ALA A 57 7.72 -1.59 5.10
N VAL A 58 7.98 -1.40 6.39
CA VAL A 58 8.39 -2.47 7.31
C VAL A 58 7.27 -3.50 7.46
N GLY A 59 6.02 -3.06 7.54
CA GLY A 59 4.85 -3.93 7.61
C GLY A 59 4.68 -4.78 6.36
N THR A 60 4.87 -4.24 5.16
CA THR A 60 4.79 -5.04 3.92
C THR A 60 5.82 -6.18 3.92
N PHE A 61 7.05 -5.90 4.36
CA PHE A 61 8.08 -6.94 4.46
C PHE A 61 7.82 -7.94 5.59
N LEU A 62 7.50 -7.47 6.80
CA LEU A 62 7.33 -8.35 7.97
C LEU A 62 6.03 -9.16 7.91
N VAL A 63 4.91 -8.54 7.55
CA VAL A 63 3.63 -9.23 7.39
C VAL A 63 3.69 -10.17 6.19
N GLY A 64 4.27 -9.71 5.08
CA GLY A 64 4.51 -10.54 3.89
C GLY A 64 5.36 -11.77 4.20
N ALA A 65 6.47 -11.58 4.92
CA ALA A 65 7.31 -12.69 5.38
C ALA A 65 6.54 -13.64 6.32
N SER A 66 5.77 -13.11 7.27
CA SER A 66 4.99 -13.93 8.21
C SER A 66 3.99 -14.84 7.48
N ILE A 67 3.31 -14.32 6.45
CA ILE A 67 2.36 -15.08 5.63
C ILE A 67 3.08 -16.07 4.70
N ALA A 68 4.26 -15.70 4.17
CA ALA A 68 5.02 -16.55 3.27
C ALA A 68 5.68 -17.75 3.99
N PHE A 69 6.19 -17.54 5.21
CA PHE A 69 6.90 -18.58 5.97
C PHE A 69 5.97 -19.45 6.85
N LEU A 70 4.81 -18.94 7.26
CA LEU A 70 3.85 -19.68 8.07
C LEU A 70 2.56 -19.95 7.28
N PRO A 71 2.26 -21.22 6.93
CA PRO A 71 1.06 -21.53 6.18
C PRO A 71 -0.21 -21.43 7.04
N GLY A 72 -1.30 -21.01 6.39
CA GLY A 72 -2.66 -21.02 6.94
C GLY A 72 -2.95 -19.89 7.93
N TRP A 73 -3.91 -20.13 8.82
CA TRP A 73 -4.44 -19.15 9.76
C TRP A 73 -3.38 -18.61 10.73
N ILE A 74 -2.33 -19.40 10.99
CA ILE A 74 -1.25 -19.03 11.91
C ILE A 74 -0.43 -17.86 11.36
N GLY A 75 -0.07 -17.88 10.07
CA GLY A 75 0.67 -16.79 9.43
C GLY A 75 -0.13 -15.49 9.40
N LEU A 76 -1.45 -15.58 9.24
CA LEU A 76 -2.34 -14.41 9.26
C LEU A 76 -2.43 -13.81 10.67
N LEU A 77 -2.59 -14.65 11.71
CA LEU A 77 -2.63 -14.18 13.10
C LEU A 77 -1.29 -13.56 13.54
N VAL A 78 -0.17 -14.18 13.19
CA VAL A 78 1.16 -13.64 13.48
C VAL A 78 1.40 -12.35 12.69
N GLY A 79 1.05 -12.32 11.41
CA GLY A 79 1.13 -11.11 10.59
C GLY A 79 0.31 -9.96 11.17
N LEU A 80 -0.92 -10.23 11.61
CA LEU A 80 -1.76 -9.25 12.29
C LEU A 80 -1.13 -8.77 13.60
N LEU A 81 -0.58 -9.69 14.41
CA LEU A 81 0.08 -9.34 15.66
C LEU A 81 1.32 -8.46 15.43
N VAL A 82 2.14 -8.80 14.43
CA VAL A 82 3.32 -8.04 14.03
C VAL A 82 2.92 -6.66 13.52
N PHE A 83 1.90 -6.56 12.69
CA PHE A 83 1.35 -5.29 12.23
C PHE A 83 0.89 -4.42 13.40
N LEU A 84 0.13 -4.99 14.33
CA LEU A 84 -0.36 -4.29 15.51
C LEU A 84 0.78 -3.80 16.40
N LEU A 85 1.85 -4.60 16.52
CA LEU A 85 3.05 -4.25 17.26
C LEU A 85 3.84 -3.13 16.60
N LEU A 86 3.93 -3.13 15.26
CA LEU A 86 4.49 -2.02 14.49
C LEU A 86 3.71 -0.74 14.74
N VAL A 87 2.38 -0.77 14.59
CA VAL A 87 1.52 0.40 14.82
C VAL A 87 1.67 0.93 16.24
N LYS A 88 1.71 0.04 17.23
CA LYS A 88 1.95 0.40 18.63
C LYS A 88 3.29 1.10 18.82
N HIS A 89 4.37 0.57 18.23
CA HIS A 89 5.72 1.09 18.39
C HIS A 89 5.92 2.42 17.66
N TYR A 90 5.49 2.50 16.40
CA TYR A 90 5.66 3.69 15.55
C TYR A 90 4.75 4.84 15.97
N PHE A 91 3.46 4.60 16.24
CA PHE A 91 2.53 5.67 16.65
C PHE A 91 2.53 5.92 18.17
N LYS A 92 3.39 5.23 18.93
CA LYS A 92 3.50 5.36 20.40
C LYS A 92 2.14 5.29 21.11
N THR A 93 1.28 4.39 20.65
CA THR A 93 -0.09 4.23 21.14
C THR A 93 -0.23 3.10 22.15
N GLY A 94 -1.32 3.11 22.92
CA GLY A 94 -1.76 1.93 23.66
C GLY A 94 -2.32 0.84 22.75
N TRP A 95 -2.56 -0.35 23.30
CA TRP A 95 -3.16 -1.48 22.57
C TRP A 95 -4.51 -1.14 21.91
N LEU A 96 -5.36 -0.37 22.60
CA LEU A 96 -6.64 0.10 22.05
C LEU A 96 -6.45 1.04 20.86
N GLY A 97 -5.42 1.89 20.89
CA GLY A 97 -5.09 2.78 19.78
C GLY A 97 -4.64 2.00 18.55
N ALA A 98 -3.77 1.00 18.72
CA ALA A 98 -3.31 0.17 17.61
C ALA A 98 -4.45 -0.61 16.93
N ILE A 99 -5.38 -1.16 17.72
CA ILE A 99 -6.57 -1.84 17.18
C ILE A 99 -7.46 -0.84 16.45
N GLY A 100 -7.71 0.32 17.06
CA GLY A 100 -8.50 1.38 16.44
C GLY A 100 -7.92 1.84 15.10
N VAL A 101 -6.60 2.04 15.01
CA VAL A 101 -5.92 2.42 13.77
C VAL A 101 -6.04 1.32 12.73
N SER A 102 -5.93 0.06 13.12
CA SER A 102 -6.08 -1.08 12.20
C SER A 102 -7.48 -1.12 11.58
N ILE A 103 -8.52 -0.93 12.40
CA ILE A 103 -9.90 -0.85 11.93
C ILE A 103 -10.10 0.39 11.06
N MET A 104 -9.59 1.54 11.49
CA MET A 104 -9.76 2.79 10.77
C MET A 104 -9.00 2.80 9.44
N ALA A 105 -7.88 2.09 9.34
CA ALA A 105 -7.15 1.89 8.09
C ALA A 105 -7.99 1.13 7.06
N ILE A 106 -8.81 0.16 7.49
CA ILE A 106 -9.77 -0.52 6.61
C ILE A 106 -10.82 0.47 6.11
N VAL A 107 -11.40 1.28 7.01
CA VAL A 107 -12.42 2.28 6.64
C VAL A 107 -11.86 3.30 5.66
N VAL A 108 -10.69 3.87 5.94
CA VAL A 108 -10.01 4.82 5.05
C VAL A 108 -9.67 4.15 3.71
N GLY A 109 -9.19 2.91 3.73
CA GLY A 109 -8.89 2.14 2.53
C GLY A 109 -10.11 1.93 1.64
N ILE A 110 -11.27 1.59 2.22
CA ILE A 110 -12.54 1.47 1.50
C ILE A 110 -12.90 2.80 0.84
N VAL A 111 -12.87 3.91 1.58
CA VAL A 111 -13.16 5.25 1.04
C VAL A 111 -12.22 5.58 -0.12
N LEU A 112 -10.93 5.27 0.01
CA LEU A 112 -9.94 5.52 -1.04
C LEU A 112 -10.20 4.71 -2.31
N ILE A 113 -10.60 3.43 -2.17
CA ILE A 113 -10.99 2.58 -3.30
C ILE A 113 -12.23 3.14 -4.01
N PHE A 114 -13.22 3.62 -3.26
CA PHE A 114 -14.40 4.26 -3.84
C PHE A 114 -14.03 5.52 -4.63
N ILE A 115 -13.17 6.38 -4.08
CA ILE A 115 -12.71 7.61 -4.76
C ILE A 115 -11.91 7.26 -6.02
N LEU A 116 -10.94 6.36 -5.92
CA LEU A 116 -10.12 5.92 -7.06
C LEU A 116 -10.96 5.21 -8.13
N GLY A 117 -11.92 4.38 -7.73
CA GLY A 117 -12.85 3.71 -8.63
C GLY A 117 -13.77 4.69 -9.35
N ALA A 118 -14.30 5.70 -8.65
CA ALA A 118 -15.09 6.76 -9.25
C ALA A 118 -14.27 7.61 -10.24
N LEU A 119 -13.01 7.92 -9.90
CA LEU A 119 -12.08 8.61 -10.80
C LEU A 119 -11.74 7.77 -12.03
N ALA A 120 -11.49 6.47 -11.87
CA ALA A 120 -11.20 5.56 -12.99
C ALA A 120 -12.40 5.43 -13.93
N LEU A 121 -13.61 5.29 -13.38
CA LEU A 121 -14.85 5.29 -14.16
C LEU A 121 -15.06 6.64 -14.85
N GLY A 122 -14.88 7.75 -14.13
CA GLY A 122 -14.95 9.10 -14.70
C GLY A 122 -13.98 9.29 -15.86
N ALA A 123 -12.73 8.85 -15.71
CA ALA A 123 -11.74 8.88 -16.78
C ALA A 123 -12.17 8.03 -17.99
N LEU A 124 -12.76 6.85 -17.75
CA LEU A 124 -13.29 6.00 -18.82
C LEU A 124 -14.45 6.64 -19.59
N PHE A 125 -15.30 7.43 -18.91
CA PHE A 125 -16.43 8.13 -19.51
C PHE A 125 -16.05 9.49 -20.15
N VAL A 126 -15.00 10.14 -19.65
CA VAL A 126 -14.54 11.47 -20.12
C VAL A 126 -13.50 11.36 -21.23
N LEU A 127 -12.67 10.31 -21.25
CA LEU A 127 -11.75 10.06 -22.36
C LEU A 127 -12.57 9.67 -23.61
N PRO A 128 -12.52 10.46 -24.70
CA PRO A 128 -13.06 10.01 -25.97
C PRO A 128 -12.36 8.70 -26.31
N LYS A 129 -13.13 7.64 -26.63
CA LYS A 129 -12.58 6.40 -27.18
C LYS A 129 -11.62 6.79 -28.29
N ILE A 130 -10.32 6.59 -28.10
CA ILE A 130 -9.35 6.73 -29.18
C ILE A 130 -9.72 5.60 -30.16
N PRO A 131 -10.28 5.90 -31.34
CA PRO A 131 -10.66 4.87 -32.28
C PRO A 131 -9.35 4.38 -32.91
N GLY A 132 -8.86 3.21 -32.52
CA GLY A 132 -7.61 2.65 -33.06
C GLY A 132 -6.84 1.64 -32.22
N LEU A 133 -7.35 1.24 -31.05
CA LEU A 133 -6.93 0.03 -30.33
C LEU A 133 -8.07 -0.99 -30.32
#